data_AF-A0A0A1UCV6-F1
#
_entry.id   AF-A0A0A1UCV6-F1
#
_cell.length_a   1.000
_cell.length_b   1.000
_cell.length_c   1.000
_cell.angle_alpha   90.00
_cell.angle_beta   90.00
_cell.angle_gamma   90.00
#
_symmetry.space_group_name_H-M   'P 1'
#
loop_
_entity.id
_entity.type
_entity.pdbx_description
1 polymer ?
#
loop_
_entity_poly.entity_id
_entity_poly.type
_entity_poly.pdbx_seq_one_letter_code
_entity_poly.pdbx_strand_id
1 'polypeptide(L)'
;MSQLDVYHMMVVSQYFSTINNLIVLEMVCKKFQGNMDKFHNNPVPINKKTIKFFPKIETLNLWNCDNEVFGNDLFNRKKTRNNNQNRLLPNQCLVCSDLRLYSNPLTFKYLI
;
A
#
# COMPACT_ATOMS: atom_id res chain seq x y z
N MET A 1 -9.86 19.19 -22.62
CA MET A 1 -9.75 18.66 -21.24
C MET A 1 -8.34 18.16 -21.05
N SER A 2 -7.63 18.61 -20.01
CA SER A 2 -6.32 18.05 -19.64
C SER A 2 -6.53 16.64 -19.08
N GLN A 3 -5.84 15.66 -19.66
CA GLN A 3 -5.86 14.28 -19.16
C GLN A 3 -4.68 14.06 -18.22
N LEU A 4 -4.88 13.26 -17.18
CA LEU A 4 -3.80 12.91 -16.27
C LEU A 4 -2.71 12.13 -17.01
N ASP A 5 -1.47 12.60 -16.90
CA ASP A 5 -0.33 11.94 -17.53
C ASP A 5 0.19 10.76 -16.69
N VAL A 6 0.97 9.89 -17.30
CA VAL A 6 1.44 8.64 -16.70
C VAL A 6 2.34 8.89 -15.49
N TYR A 7 3.18 9.92 -15.53
CA TYR A 7 4.00 10.31 -14.36
C TYR A 7 3.15 10.75 -13.17
N HIS A 8 2.10 11.54 -13.43
CA HIS A 8 1.18 11.96 -12.38
C HIS A 8 0.42 10.75 -11.80
N MET A 9 0.09 9.76 -12.64
CA MET A 9 -0.53 8.53 -12.17
C MET A 9 0.39 7.72 -11.25
N MET A 10 1.71 7.73 -11.46
CA MET A 10 2.65 7.11 -10.52
C MET A 10 2.59 7.77 -9.13
N VAL A 11 2.43 9.09 -9.08
CA VAL A 11 2.25 9.82 -7.80
C VAL A 11 0.93 9.44 -7.14
N VAL A 12 -0.17 9.42 -7.91
CA VAL A 12 -1.51 9.03 -7.40
C VAL A 12 -1.50 7.58 -6.87
N SER A 13 -0.79 6.69 -7.54
CA SER A 13 -0.67 5.27 -7.19
C SER A 13 -0.09 5.03 -5.79
N GLN A 14 0.72 5.95 -5.25
CA GLN A 14 1.28 5.86 -3.89
C GLN A 14 0.22 6.02 -2.79
N TYR A 15 -0.95 6.57 -3.13
CA TYR A 15 -2.06 6.75 -2.20
C TYR A 15 -3.04 5.58 -2.21
N PHE A 16 -2.80 4.55 -3.04
CA PHE A 16 -3.66 3.37 -3.06
C PHE A 16 -3.40 2.48 -1.83
N SER A 17 -4.46 1.92 -1.26
CA SER A 17 -4.33 1.08 -0.06
C SER A 17 -3.94 -0.37 -0.37
N THR A 18 -4.23 -0.85 -1.59
CA THR A 18 -4.01 -2.25 -1.97
C THR A 18 -3.48 -2.36 -3.39
N ILE A 19 -2.76 -3.45 -3.66
CA ILE A 19 -2.29 -3.79 -5.01
C ILE A 19 -3.45 -4.02 -5.99
N ASN A 20 -4.61 -4.48 -5.52
CA ASN A 20 -5.78 -4.69 -6.37
C ASN A 20 -6.22 -3.40 -7.06
N ASN A 21 -6.08 -2.24 -6.40
CA ASN A 21 -6.40 -0.95 -7.01
C ASN A 21 -5.44 -0.64 -8.19
N LEU A 22 -4.16 -1.02 -8.08
CA LEU A 22 -3.19 -0.86 -9.17
C LEU A 22 -3.51 -1.79 -10.33
N ILE A 23 -3.86 -3.05 -10.04
CA ILE A 23 -4.23 -4.03 -11.08
C ILE A 23 -5.48 -3.54 -11.82
N VAL A 24 -6.52 -3.10 -11.10
CA VAL A 24 -7.74 -2.54 -11.70
C VAL A 24 -7.43 -1.30 -12.54
N LEU A 25 -6.55 -0.42 -12.08
CA LEU A 25 -6.14 0.77 -12.83
C LEU A 25 -5.55 0.40 -14.20
N GLU A 26 -4.62 -0.56 -14.24
CA GLU A 26 -4.02 -1.01 -15.50
C GLU A 26 -5.01 -1.74 -16.41
N MET A 27 -5.93 -2.52 -15.82
CA MET A 27 -6.95 -3.24 -16.59
C MET A 27 -7.99 -2.31 -17.22
N VAL A 28 -8.40 -1.25 -16.52
CA VAL A 28 -9.46 -0.33 -16.98
C VAL A 28 -8.93 0.67 -18.01
N CYS A 29 -7.68 1.11 -17.88
CA CYS A 29 -7.13 2.16 -18.73
C CYS A 29 -5.77 1.76 -19.32
N LYS A 30 -5.77 1.44 -20.62
CA LYS A 30 -4.57 1.06 -21.39
C LYS A 30 -3.45 2.10 -21.35
N LYS A 31 -3.78 3.39 -21.12
CA LYS A 31 -2.78 4.46 -20.96
C LYS A 31 -1.82 4.19 -19.79
N PHE A 32 -2.30 3.54 -18.74
CA PHE A 32 -1.53 3.24 -17.53
C PHE A 32 -1.03 1.80 -17.48
N GLN A 33 -1.12 1.06 -18.59
CA GLN A 33 -0.55 -0.29 -18.66
C GLN A 33 0.97 -0.24 -18.41
N GLY A 34 1.47 -1.15 -17.57
CA GLY A 34 2.88 -1.17 -17.17
C GLY A 34 3.26 -0.02 -16.23
N ASN A 35 2.30 0.50 -15.46
CA ASN A 35 2.57 1.47 -14.40
C ASN A 35 3.34 0.82 -13.24
N MET A 36 3.00 -0.42 -12.88
CA MET A 36 3.69 -1.18 -11.83
C MET A 36 5.18 -1.43 -12.14
N ASP A 37 5.55 -1.57 -13.42
CA ASP A 37 6.94 -1.77 -13.86
C ASP A 37 7.84 -0.53 -13.70
N LYS A 38 7.27 0.63 -13.38
CA LYS A 38 7.99 1.90 -13.24
C LYS A 38 8.42 2.18 -11.80
N PHE A 39 7.98 1.36 -10.85
CA PHE A 39 8.30 1.53 -9.45
C PHE A 39 9.61 0.84 -9.10
N HIS A 40 10.55 1.62 -8.58
CA HIS A 40 11.76 1.12 -7.93
C HIS A 40 11.55 0.83 -6.43
N ASN A 41 10.44 1.35 -5.87
CA ASN A 41 10.05 1.12 -4.48
C ASN A 41 8.57 0.72 -4.44
N ASN A 42 8.14 -0.15 -3.51
CA ASN A 42 6.74 -0.55 -3.44
C ASN A 42 5.83 0.61 -2.99
N PRO A 43 4.84 1.02 -3.82
CA PRO A 43 3.90 2.10 -3.50
C PRO A 43 2.82 1.67 -2.51
N VAL A 44 2.65 0.36 -2.31
CA VAL A 44 1.65 -0.24 -1.42
C VAL A 44 2.28 -1.37 -0.60
N PRO A 45 1.65 -1.82 0.49
CA PRO A 45 2.05 -3.03 1.20
C PRO A 45 2.03 -4.24 0.25
N ILE A 46 3.13 -5.01 0.23
CA ILE A 46 3.29 -6.19 -0.62
C ILE A 46 3.74 -7.42 0.18
N ASN A 47 3.33 -8.59 -0.31
CA ASN A 47 3.66 -9.90 0.24
C ASN A 47 4.54 -10.69 -0.75
N LYS A 48 5.11 -11.82 -0.31
CA LYS A 48 5.92 -12.72 -1.16
C LYS A 48 5.21 -13.16 -2.45
N LYS A 49 3.88 -13.20 -2.45
CA LYS A 49 3.07 -13.56 -3.63
C LYS A 49 2.85 -12.39 -4.59
N THR A 50 2.85 -11.16 -4.08
CA THR A 50 2.51 -9.95 -4.84
C THR A 50 3.73 -9.14 -5.26
N ILE A 51 4.91 -9.44 -4.72
CA ILE A 51 6.17 -8.83 -5.15
C ILE A 51 6.43 -9.01 -6.66
N LYS A 52 5.95 -10.12 -7.25
CA LYS A 52 6.08 -10.42 -8.68
C LYS A 52 5.46 -9.37 -9.62
N PHE A 53 4.55 -8.53 -9.12
CA PHE A 53 3.95 -7.45 -9.90
C PHE A 53 4.88 -6.24 -10.07
N PHE A 54 5.95 -6.15 -9.29
CA PHE A 54 6.91 -5.05 -9.31
C PHE A 54 8.31 -5.57 -9.65
N PRO A 55 8.60 -5.86 -10.93
CA PRO A 55 9.84 -6.54 -11.32
C PRO A 55 11.10 -5.69 -11.15
N LYS A 56 10.98 -4.36 -10.98
CA LYS A 56 12.11 -3.43 -10.88
C LYS A 56 12.30 -2.84 -9.48
N ILE A 57 11.76 -3.48 -8.43
CA ILE A 57 11.97 -3.02 -7.06
C ILE A 57 13.45 -3.14 -6.68
N GLU A 58 14.00 -2.03 -6.22
CA GLU A 58 15.34 -1.89 -5.64
C GLU A 58 15.24 -1.63 -4.12
N THR A 59 14.19 -0.93 -3.67
CA THR A 59 13.99 -0.62 -2.24
C THR A 59 12.63 -1.12 -1.75
N LEU A 60 12.62 -1.85 -0.64
CA LEU A 60 11.41 -2.33 0.01
C LEU A 60 10.99 -1.41 1.16
N ASN A 61 9.91 -0.67 0.98
CA ASN A 61 9.22 0.10 2.00
C ASN A 61 8.39 -0.82 2.90
N LEU A 62 8.65 -0.76 4.22
CA LEU A 62 7.89 -1.48 5.23
C LEU A 62 6.67 -0.64 5.66
N TRP A 63 5.49 -1.21 5.49
CA TRP A 63 4.23 -0.55 5.82
C TRP A 63 3.67 -1.09 7.14
N ASN A 64 3.42 -0.20 8.10
CA ASN A 64 2.70 -0.52 9.33
C ASN A 64 1.53 0.46 9.51
N CYS A 65 0.43 -0.07 10.03
CA CYS A 65 -0.80 0.64 10.34
C CYS A 65 -0.59 1.70 11.45
N ASP A 66 0.42 1.51 12.29
CA ASP A 66 0.79 2.42 13.39
C ASP A 66 1.92 3.40 13.02
N ASN A 67 2.37 3.42 11.75
CA ASN A 67 3.40 4.36 11.33
C ASN A 67 2.93 5.81 11.47
N GLU A 68 3.86 6.69 11.83
CA GLU A 68 3.59 8.13 11.89
C GLU A 68 3.14 8.63 10.51
N VAL A 69 2.03 9.37 10.51
CA VAL A 69 1.42 9.91 9.28
C VAL A 69 1.72 11.40 9.11
N PHE A 70 2.63 11.96 9.91
CA PHE A 70 3.05 13.37 9.87
C PHE A 70 1.87 14.38 9.83
N GLY A 71 0.78 14.06 10.55
CA GLY A 71 -0.44 14.88 10.58
C GLY A 71 -1.34 14.78 9.35
N ASN A 72 -1.07 13.85 8.43
CA ASN A 72 -1.86 13.65 7.21
C ASN A 72 -3.02 12.66 7.46
N ASP A 73 -4.22 13.16 7.69
CA ASP A 73 -5.43 12.33 7.85
C ASP A 73 -5.98 11.86 6.48
N LEU A 74 -5.21 11.04 5.76
CA LEU A 74 -5.59 10.55 4.42
C LEU A 74 -6.86 9.69 4.45
N PHE A 75 -7.14 9.06 5.59
CA PHE A 75 -8.31 8.21 5.79
C PHE A 75 -8.96 8.54 7.12
N ASN A 76 -9.59 9.71 7.19
CA ASN A 76 -10.37 10.12 8.35
C ASN A 76 -11.61 9.22 8.50
N ARG A 77 -11.40 8.02 9.04
CA ARG A 77 -12.48 7.09 9.35
C ARG A 77 -13.25 7.70 10.51
N LYS A 78 -14.41 8.29 10.21
CA LYS A 78 -15.40 8.65 11.23
C LYS A 78 -15.56 7.43 12.15
N LYS A 79 -15.05 7.53 13.38
CA LYS A 79 -15.30 6.53 14.44
C LYS A 79 -16.82 6.48 14.63
N THR A 80 -17.48 5.46 14.09
CA THR A 80 -18.77 5.07 14.64
C THR A 80 -18.47 4.52 16.03
N ARG A 81 -18.75 5.31 17.07
CA ARG A 81 -18.64 4.88 18.47
C ARG A 81 -19.65 3.76 18.71
N ASN A 82 -19.20 2.50 18.63
CA ASN A 82 -19.92 1.39 19.27
C ASN A 82 -19.31 1.20 20.65
N ASN A 83 -20.04 1.64 21.67
CA ASN A 83 -19.74 1.37 23.07
C ASN A 83 -19.99 -0.11 23.33
N ASN A 84 -18.92 -0.91 23.36
CA ASN A 84 -18.75 -2.07 24.25
C ASN A 84 -17.28 -2.50 24.16
N GLN A 85 -16.62 -2.49 25.32
CA GLN A 85 -15.18 -2.57 25.46
C GLN A 85 -14.64 -3.96 25.08
N ASN A 86 -13.79 -4.00 24.06
CA ASN A 86 -12.57 -4.80 24.05
C ASN A 86 -11.50 -3.92 23.36
N ARG A 87 -10.38 -3.68 24.04
CA ARG A 87 -9.30 -2.81 23.54
C ARG A 87 -8.73 -3.38 22.25
N LEU A 88 -9.19 -2.88 21.11
CA LEU A 88 -8.52 -3.00 19.82
C LEU A 88 -7.97 -1.62 19.48
N LEU A 89 -6.66 -1.56 19.28
CA LEU A 89 -5.89 -0.34 19.02
C LEU A 89 -6.55 0.49 17.89
N PRO A 90 -6.50 1.85 17.94
CA PRO A 90 -7.34 2.71 17.11
C PRO A 90 -7.04 2.68 15.59
N ASN A 91 -6.10 1.83 15.17
CA ASN A 91 -5.44 1.92 13.87
C ASN A 91 -5.61 0.62 13.09
N GLN A 92 -6.79 0.00 13.12
CA GLN A 92 -7.03 -1.22 12.36
C GLN A 92 -7.16 -0.86 10.86
N CYS A 93 -6.05 -0.53 10.20
CA CYS A 93 -6.01 -0.29 8.77
C CYS A 93 -6.58 -1.52 8.05
N LEU A 94 -7.35 -1.33 6.97
CA LEU A 94 -7.85 -2.42 6.11
C LEU A 94 -6.70 -3.28 5.52
N VAL A 95 -5.46 -2.81 5.68
CA VAL A 95 -4.20 -3.49 5.35
C VAL A 95 -3.85 -4.61 6.36
N CYS A 96 -4.25 -4.47 7.62
CA CYS A 96 -3.75 -5.30 8.72
C CYS A 96 -4.51 -6.64 8.92
N SER A 97 -5.64 -6.90 8.23
CA SER A 97 -6.33 -8.18 8.35
C SER A 97 -5.51 -9.37 7.83
N ASP A 98 -4.58 -9.13 6.88
CA ASP A 98 -3.76 -10.18 6.24
C ASP A 98 -2.30 -10.24 6.75
N LEU A 99 -1.84 -9.26 7.54
CA LEU A 99 -0.44 -9.13 7.96
C LEU A 99 -0.11 -9.74 9.35
N ARG A 100 -1.06 -10.44 9.99
CA ARG A 100 -0.90 -11.09 11.30
C ARG A 100 0.08 -12.29 11.33
N LEU A 101 1.02 -12.38 10.39
CA LEU A 101 2.01 -13.46 10.33
C LEU A 101 3.48 -13.01 10.37
N TYR A 102 3.78 -11.71 10.47
CA TYR A 102 5.18 -11.26 10.45
C TYR A 102 5.50 -10.23 11.54
N SER A 103 5.39 -10.68 12.78
CA SER A 103 6.08 -10.07 13.92
C SER A 103 7.19 -11.01 14.36
N ASN A 104 8.27 -11.11 13.57
CA ASN A 104 9.51 -11.71 14.05
C ASN A 104 10.70 -10.85 13.57
N PRO A 105 11.33 -10.05 14.46
CA PRO A 105 12.29 -9.01 14.09
C PRO A 105 13.71 -9.55 13.81
N LEU A 106 13.86 -10.80 13.38
CA LEU A 106 15.17 -11.48 13.34
C LEU A 106 15.56 -12.17 12.03
N THR A 107 14.93 -11.84 10.91
CA THR A 107 15.47 -12.25 9.59
C THR A 107 15.69 -11.05 8.69
N PHE A 108 16.56 -10.15 9.14
CA PHE A 108 17.39 -9.35 8.28
C PHE A 108 18.52 -10.27 7.76
N LYS A 109 18.33 -10.86 6.59
CA LYS A 109 19.44 -11.38 5.79
C LYS A 109 19.06 -11.23 4.33
N TYR A 110 19.66 -10.22 3.71
CA TYR A 110 20.06 -10.14 2.30
C TYR A 110 19.35 -11.07 1.32
N LEU A 111 18.53 -10.49 0.44
CA LEU A 111 18.73 -10.43 -1.02
C LEU A 111 17.41 -10.00 -1.67
N ILE A 112 17.48 -8.96 -2.51
CA ILE A 112 16.75 -8.97 -3.78
C ILE A 112 17.63 -9.76 -4.74
#